data_AF-A0A4Q2UQ50-F1
#
_entry.id   AF-A0A4Q2UQ50-F1
#
_cell.length_a   1.000
_cell.length_b   1.000
_cell.length_c   1.000
_cell.angle_alpha   90.00
_cell.angle_beta   90.00
_cell.angle_gamma   90.00
#
_symmetry.space_group_name_H-M   'P 1'
#
loop_
_entity.id
_entity.type
_entity.pdbx_description
1 polymer ?
#
loop_
_entity_poly.entity_id
_entity_poly.type
_entity_poly.pdbx_seq_one_letter_code
_entity_poly.pdbx_strand_id
1 'polypeptide(L)'
;MLTDQITAWLTSPDDYDTGLQLLRKTGYSSFTLTVLSMGADVYNRQRLETELRTWLEKQNTIRPAAGSTAPGPTRYAVDSSVPLTVAMDFVPGPHQAGPRQAGAQIVVHEPAIGKTAVHQPAEPDRAGQLRKQAGQLLDERAELKAQLRARMDEGNSDALMAARLPLALRVKAITRQLDDIYGQLDFLDQNGYLPLATDPAVEVDDRAALMNVRSYVSRYRAKLKKDLTPEQRQSAVQLLQQYEAEKQRLELKLYPKHDSHSTGQQAEAGPNHPDPFP
;
A
#
# COMPACT_ATOMS: atom_id res chain seq x y z
N MET A 1 -31.51 12.97 -17.28
CA MET A 1 -30.96 11.60 -17.43
C MET A 1 -29.90 11.34 -16.36
N LEU A 2 -29.50 10.09 -16.09
CA LEU A 2 -28.45 9.79 -15.09
C LEU A 2 -27.12 10.50 -15.42
N THR A 3 -26.78 10.62 -16.70
CA THR A 3 -25.63 11.37 -17.21
C THR A 3 -25.65 12.83 -16.75
N ASP A 4 -26.79 13.51 -16.85
CA ASP A 4 -26.91 14.92 -16.49
C ASP A 4 -26.75 15.12 -14.98
N GLN A 5 -27.25 14.18 -14.17
CA GLN A 5 -27.09 14.21 -12.71
C GLN A 5 -25.61 14.06 -12.32
N ILE A 6 -24.88 13.17 -12.99
CA ILE A 6 -23.44 12.98 -12.73
C ILE A 6 -22.65 14.22 -13.18
N THR A 7 -22.93 14.79 -14.36
CA THR A 7 -22.27 16.01 -14.84
C THR A 7 -22.51 17.20 -13.92
N ALA A 8 -23.74 17.38 -13.42
CA ALA A 8 -24.06 18.43 -12.45
C ALA A 8 -23.28 18.25 -11.14
N TRP A 9 -23.24 17.01 -10.61
CA TRP A 9 -22.49 16.70 -9.39
C TRP A 9 -20.97 16.91 -9.55
N LEU A 10 -20.40 16.55 -10.70
CA LEU A 10 -18.97 16.77 -10.99
C LEU A 10 -18.59 18.26 -11.08
N THR A 11 -19.57 19.15 -11.27
CA THR A 11 -19.34 20.60 -11.29
C THR A 11 -19.33 21.20 -9.88
N SER A 12 -20.05 20.58 -8.93
CA SER A 12 -20.11 21.01 -7.51
C SER A 12 -20.15 19.79 -6.57
N PRO A 13 -18.99 19.17 -6.26
CA PRO A 13 -18.92 17.91 -5.51
C PRO A 13 -19.03 18.13 -3.99
N ASP A 14 -20.06 18.84 -3.55
CA ASP A 14 -20.22 19.24 -2.15
C ASP A 14 -20.76 18.09 -1.29
N ASP A 15 -21.76 17.35 -1.82
CA ASP A 15 -22.42 16.25 -1.13
C ASP A 15 -21.88 14.88 -1.59
N TYR A 16 -21.08 14.26 -0.72
CA TYR A 16 -20.47 12.95 -0.96
C TYR A 16 -21.49 11.82 -1.08
N ASP A 17 -22.55 11.85 -0.27
CA ASP A 17 -23.56 10.78 -0.23
C ASP A 17 -24.39 10.77 -1.51
N THR A 18 -24.69 11.95 -2.05
CA THR A 18 -25.31 12.09 -3.38
C THR A 18 -24.43 11.46 -4.47
N GLY A 19 -23.12 11.72 -4.46
CA GLY A 19 -22.18 11.12 -5.41
C GLY A 19 -22.14 9.59 -5.32
N LEU A 20 -22.13 9.04 -4.10
CA LEU A 20 -22.22 7.59 -3.86
C LEU A 20 -23.52 6.98 -4.42
N GLN A 21 -24.66 7.64 -4.25
CA GLN A 21 -25.94 7.18 -4.80
C GLN A 21 -25.94 7.20 -6.33
N LEU A 22 -25.33 8.21 -6.94
CA LEU A 22 -25.16 8.27 -8.40
C LEU A 22 -24.28 7.10 -8.88
N LEU A 23 -23.17 6.80 -8.20
CA LEU A 23 -22.30 5.67 -8.54
C LEU A 23 -22.99 4.31 -8.33
N ARG A 24 -23.88 4.16 -7.34
CA ARG A 24 -24.67 2.91 -7.21
C ARG A 24 -25.58 2.67 -8.41
N LYS A 25 -26.17 3.73 -8.97
CA LYS A 25 -27.08 3.64 -10.12
C LYS A 25 -26.37 3.24 -11.42
N THR A 26 -25.05 3.39 -11.51
CA THR A 26 -24.27 3.03 -12.70
C THR A 26 -23.91 1.54 -12.77
N GLY A 27 -24.14 0.76 -11.71
CA GLY A 27 -23.88 -0.69 -11.69
C GLY A 27 -22.42 -1.07 -11.39
N TYR A 28 -21.67 -0.18 -10.72
CA TYR A 28 -20.29 -0.46 -10.30
C TYR A 28 -20.15 -1.64 -9.33
N SER A 29 -18.93 -2.19 -9.25
CA SER A 29 -18.63 -3.35 -8.40
C SER A 29 -18.94 -3.09 -6.92
N SER A 30 -19.41 -4.12 -6.22
CA SER A 30 -19.69 -4.07 -4.78
C SER A 30 -18.46 -3.71 -3.94
N PHE A 31 -17.26 -4.08 -4.40
CA PHE A 31 -16.01 -3.77 -3.71
C PHE A 31 -15.71 -2.26 -3.71
N THR A 32 -15.77 -1.61 -4.87
CA THR A 32 -15.55 -0.16 -4.99
C THR A 32 -16.53 0.61 -4.11
N LEU A 33 -17.80 0.21 -4.13
CA LEU A 33 -18.83 0.82 -3.29
C LEU A 33 -18.58 0.59 -1.80
N THR A 34 -18.04 -0.58 -1.41
CA THR A 34 -17.69 -0.88 -0.02
C THR A 34 -16.60 0.07 0.49
N VAL A 35 -15.52 0.23 -0.28
CA VAL A 35 -14.41 1.13 0.09
C VAL A 35 -14.89 2.58 0.18
N LEU A 36 -15.63 3.06 -0.81
CA LEU A 36 -16.15 4.44 -0.82
C LEU A 36 -17.21 4.68 0.28
N SER A 37 -17.95 3.65 0.69
CA SER A 37 -18.92 3.78 1.78
C SER A 37 -18.31 3.93 3.19
N MET A 38 -16.98 3.82 3.34
CA MET A 38 -16.30 3.95 4.63
C MET A 38 -16.19 5.41 5.12
N GLY A 39 -16.37 6.39 4.23
CA GLY A 39 -16.41 7.80 4.62
C GLY A 39 -15.86 8.76 3.56
N ALA A 40 -16.13 10.05 3.75
CA ALA A 40 -15.83 11.12 2.80
C ALA A 40 -14.43 11.75 3.01
N ASP A 41 -13.39 10.92 3.09
CA ASP A 41 -12.00 11.40 3.15
C ASP A 41 -11.51 11.92 1.78
N VAL A 42 -10.35 12.58 1.78
CA VAL A 42 -9.76 13.22 0.58
C VAL A 42 -9.54 12.20 -0.54
N TYR A 43 -9.06 11.00 -0.20
CA TYR A 43 -8.79 9.93 -1.15
C TYR A 43 -10.09 9.39 -1.76
N ASN A 44 -11.07 9.10 -0.92
CA ASN A 44 -12.37 8.57 -1.32
C ASN A 44 -13.18 9.56 -2.16
N ARG A 45 -13.06 10.87 -1.90
CA ARG A 45 -13.66 11.92 -2.76
C ARG A 45 -13.05 11.93 -4.15
N GLN A 46 -11.72 11.95 -4.25
CA GLN A 46 -11.01 11.90 -5.53
C GLN A 46 -11.32 10.60 -6.30
N ARG A 47 -11.38 9.48 -5.58
CA ARG A 47 -11.70 8.18 -6.19
C ARG A 47 -13.13 8.15 -6.73
N LEU A 48 -14.10 8.64 -5.96
CA LEU A 48 -15.50 8.74 -6.40
C LEU A 48 -15.63 9.60 -7.67
N GLU A 49 -14.96 10.76 -7.70
CA GLU A 49 -14.95 11.65 -8.86
C GLU A 49 -14.37 10.95 -10.10
N THR A 50 -13.24 10.26 -9.92
CA THR A 50 -12.57 9.52 -11.00
C THR A 50 -13.49 8.46 -11.61
N GLU A 51 -14.15 7.65 -10.77
CA GLU A 51 -15.03 6.57 -11.26
C GLU A 51 -16.26 7.12 -12.01
N LEU A 52 -16.84 8.22 -11.53
CA LEU A 52 -17.95 8.89 -12.20
C LEU A 52 -17.53 9.49 -13.56
N ARG A 53 -16.34 10.10 -13.65
CA ARG A 53 -15.77 10.59 -14.92
C ARG A 53 -15.52 9.45 -15.90
N THR A 54 -14.88 8.37 -15.45
CA THR A 54 -14.64 7.17 -16.28
C THR A 54 -15.95 6.56 -16.80
N TRP A 55 -16.99 6.54 -15.97
CA TRP A 55 -18.30 6.07 -16.41
C TRP A 55 -18.91 6.96 -17.50
N LEU A 56 -18.86 8.30 -17.35
CA LEU A 56 -19.35 9.24 -18.37
C LEU A 56 -18.61 9.09 -19.70
N GLU A 57 -17.29 8.94 -19.66
CA GLU A 57 -16.48 8.70 -20.85
C GLU A 57 -16.91 7.44 -21.60
N LYS A 58 -17.18 6.35 -20.87
CA LYS A 58 -17.70 5.10 -21.45
C LYS A 58 -19.09 5.26 -22.07
N GLN A 59 -19.98 6.07 -21.48
CA GLN A 59 -21.29 6.31 -22.07
C GLN A 59 -21.19 7.14 -23.36
N ASN A 60 -20.26 8.09 -23.41
CA ASN A 60 -20.01 8.89 -24.61
C ASN A 60 -19.41 8.07 -25.76
N THR A 61 -18.60 7.04 -25.46
CA THR A 61 -18.07 6.15 -26.51
C THR A 61 -19.09 5.15 -27.03
N ILE A 62 -20.06 4.73 -26.22
CA ILE A 62 -21.12 3.79 -26.62
C ILE A 62 -22.20 4.45 -27.46
N ARG A 63 -22.39 5.77 -27.37
CA ARG A 63 -23.34 6.48 -28.24
C ARG A 63 -22.68 6.71 -29.61
N PRO A 64 -22.92 5.86 -30.64
CA PRO A 64 -22.40 6.15 -31.96
C PRO A 64 -22.93 7.51 -32.38
N ALA A 65 -22.09 8.31 -33.03
CA ALA A 65 -22.45 9.62 -33.56
C ALA A 65 -23.55 9.47 -34.63
N ALA A 66 -24.79 9.27 -34.17
CA ALA A 66 -26.01 9.27 -34.97
C ALA A 66 -26.27 10.72 -35.37
N GLY A 67 -25.51 11.21 -36.35
CA GLY A 67 -25.58 12.60 -36.79
C GLY A 67 -24.41 13.08 -37.64
N SER A 68 -23.31 12.34 -37.76
CA SER A 68 -22.26 12.71 -38.73
C SER A 68 -22.71 12.31 -40.13
N THR A 69 -23.56 13.16 -40.73
CA THR A 69 -23.82 13.17 -42.17
C THR A 69 -22.47 13.32 -42.86
N ALA A 70 -22.00 12.26 -43.52
CA ALA A 70 -20.75 12.26 -44.24
C ALA A 70 -20.76 13.38 -45.30
N PRO A 71 -19.83 14.36 -45.27
CA PRO A 71 -19.55 15.13 -46.46
C PRO A 71 -18.81 14.22 -47.44
N GLY A 72 -19.23 14.27 -48.71
CA GLY A 72 -18.65 13.47 -49.78
C GLY A 72 -17.13 13.65 -49.94
N PRO A 73 -16.49 12.76 -50.72
CA PRO A 73 -15.04 12.68 -50.82
C PRO A 73 -14.50 13.95 -51.50
N THR A 74 -14.10 14.92 -50.69
CA THR A 74 -13.42 16.11 -51.20
C THR A 74 -11.93 15.85 -51.11
N ARG A 75 -11.33 15.55 -52.26
CA ARG A 75 -9.88 15.57 -52.46
C ARG A 75 -9.39 16.99 -52.16
N TYR A 76 -8.60 17.16 -51.10
CA TYR A 76 -7.78 18.36 -50.95
C TYR A 76 -6.37 18.02 -50.52
N ALA A 77 -5.47 18.81 -51.09
CA ALA A 77 -4.04 18.65 -51.13
C ALA A 77 -3.41 18.87 -49.76
N VAL A 78 -2.30 18.16 -49.56
CA VAL A 78 -1.36 18.40 -48.48
C VAL A 78 -0.69 19.75 -48.74
N ASP A 79 -0.91 20.71 -47.85
CA ASP A 79 0.02 21.81 -47.65
C ASP A 79 0.32 21.90 -46.15
N SER A 80 1.56 21.55 -45.80
CA SER A 80 2.05 21.41 -44.44
C SER A 80 3.01 22.56 -44.17
N SER A 81 2.51 23.64 -43.56
CA SER A 81 3.37 24.70 -43.05
C SER A 81 2.69 25.52 -41.94
N VAL A 82 2.84 25.08 -40.68
CA VAL A 82 2.89 26.02 -39.52
C VAL A 82 3.73 25.42 -38.38
N PRO A 83 4.67 26.18 -37.79
CA PRO A 83 5.47 25.75 -36.63
C PRO A 83 4.72 26.00 -35.32
N LEU A 84 4.86 25.07 -34.37
CA LEU A 84 4.35 25.21 -33.00
C LEU A 84 5.48 25.71 -32.10
N THR A 85 5.40 26.98 -31.68
CA THR A 85 6.24 27.55 -30.61
C THR A 85 5.32 27.89 -29.45
N VAL A 86 5.43 27.15 -28.34
CA VAL A 86 4.84 27.55 -27.06
C VAL A 86 5.96 27.54 -26.03
N ALA A 87 6.47 28.74 -25.74
CA ALA A 87 7.28 29.01 -24.57
C ALA A 87 6.35 29.06 -23.35
N MET A 88 6.67 28.29 -22.31
CA MET A 88 6.10 28.49 -20.98
C MET A 88 7.22 28.89 -20.04
N ASP A 89 7.22 30.16 -19.67
CA ASP A 89 8.05 30.74 -18.61
C ASP A 89 7.60 30.22 -17.25
N PHE A 90 8.48 29.46 -16.59
CA PHE A 90 8.33 29.08 -15.19
C PHE A 90 9.12 30.06 -14.33
N VAL A 91 8.41 30.83 -13.49
CA VAL A 91 8.98 31.76 -12.51
C VAL A 91 8.96 31.11 -11.12
N PRO A 92 10.10 30.78 -10.51
CA PRO A 92 10.14 30.39 -9.10
C PRO A 92 10.29 31.62 -8.20
N GLY A 93 9.32 31.85 -7.32
CA GLY A 93 9.38 32.85 -6.25
C GLY A 93 10.26 32.42 -5.07
N PRO A 94 10.93 33.35 -4.36
CA PRO A 94 11.83 33.02 -3.26
C PRO A 94 11.07 32.89 -1.93
N HIS A 95 11.19 31.73 -1.27
CA HIS A 95 10.82 31.58 0.14
C HIS A 95 11.94 32.15 1.02
N GLN A 96 11.63 33.23 1.74
CA GLN A 96 12.48 33.80 2.79
C GLN A 96 12.50 32.89 4.02
N ALA A 97 13.70 32.46 4.43
CA ALA A 97 13.96 31.86 5.73
C ALA A 97 14.31 32.95 6.76
N GLY A 98 13.52 33.05 7.83
CA GLY A 98 13.80 33.93 8.97
C GLY A 98 14.88 33.37 9.92
N PRO A 99 15.52 34.22 10.73
CA PRO A 99 16.65 33.82 11.57
C PRO A 99 16.15 33.17 12.88
N ARG A 100 16.65 31.97 13.20
CA ARG A 100 16.52 31.37 14.53
C ARG A 100 17.70 31.79 15.40
N GLN A 101 17.36 32.35 16.55
CA GLN A 101 18.26 32.86 17.58
C GLN A 101 19.11 31.76 18.21
N ALA A 102 20.32 32.17 18.59
CA ALA A 102 21.33 31.41 19.30
C ALA A 102 20.91 31.10 20.75
N GLY A 103 21.26 29.91 21.23
CA GLY A 103 21.13 29.54 22.62
C GLY A 103 21.81 28.22 22.96
N ALA A 104 22.86 28.31 23.78
CA ALA A 104 23.50 27.26 24.60
C ALA A 104 24.26 26.13 23.88
N GLN A 105 25.59 26.30 23.82
CA GLN A 105 26.55 25.22 23.61
C GLN A 105 26.64 24.36 24.87
N ILE A 106 26.22 23.10 24.77
CA ILE A 106 26.64 22.03 25.67
C ILE A 106 27.71 21.25 24.90
N VAL A 107 28.96 21.33 25.35
CA VAL A 107 30.07 20.58 24.79
C VAL A 107 29.95 19.13 25.27
N VAL A 108 29.29 18.30 24.47
CA VAL A 108 29.36 16.83 24.60
C VAL A 108 30.46 16.36 23.65
N HIS A 109 31.49 15.70 24.18
CA HIS A 109 32.52 15.05 23.37
C HIS A 109 31.89 13.89 22.59
N GLU A 110 31.60 14.15 21.32
CA GLU A 110 31.13 13.20 20.33
C GLU A 110 32.32 12.42 19.74
N PRO A 111 32.35 11.09 19.78
CA PRO A 111 33.38 10.31 19.11
C PRO A 111 33.22 10.44 17.59
N ALA A 112 34.24 11.02 16.95
CA ALA A 112 34.31 11.22 15.51
C ALA A 112 34.29 9.89 14.73
N ILE A 113 33.11 9.45 14.30
CA ILE A 113 32.94 8.51 13.18
C ILE A 113 32.17 9.26 12.08
N GLY A 114 32.85 10.23 11.49
CA GLY A 114 32.35 10.99 10.35
C GLY A 114 32.44 10.17 9.06
N LYS A 115 31.53 9.21 8.87
CA LYS A 115 31.13 8.81 7.52
C LYS A 115 30.01 9.75 7.10
N THR A 116 30.36 10.92 6.56
CA THR A 116 29.43 11.69 5.74
C THR A 116 29.10 10.84 4.51
N ALA A 117 28.06 10.01 4.63
CA ALA A 117 27.46 9.33 3.50
C ALA A 117 27.07 10.43 2.50
N VAL A 118 27.74 10.43 1.35
CA VAL A 118 27.43 11.36 0.27
C VAL A 118 26.06 10.96 -0.26
N HIS A 119 25.01 11.59 0.27
CA HIS A 119 23.66 11.44 -0.21
C HIS A 119 23.59 12.08 -1.61
N GLN A 120 23.66 11.25 -2.65
CA GLN A 120 23.39 11.73 -3.99
C GLN A 120 21.91 12.09 -4.07
N PRO A 121 21.55 13.31 -4.48
CA PRO A 121 20.15 13.67 -4.69
C PRO A 121 19.56 12.68 -5.68
N ALA A 122 18.39 12.13 -5.36
CA ALA A 122 17.75 11.12 -6.18
C ALA A 122 17.56 11.66 -7.60
N GLU A 123 18.10 10.97 -8.60
CA GLU A 123 17.81 11.30 -9.98
C GLU A 123 16.29 11.18 -10.17
N PRO A 124 15.60 12.27 -10.56
CA PRO A 124 14.14 12.31 -10.63
C PRO A 124 13.57 11.23 -11.56
N ASP A 125 14.37 10.76 -12.52
CA ASP A 125 13.98 9.70 -13.46
C ASP A 125 13.86 8.32 -12.80
N ARG A 126 14.67 8.01 -11.79
CA ARG A 126 14.70 6.67 -11.19
C ARG A 126 13.41 6.30 -10.47
N ALA A 127 12.79 7.25 -9.78
CA ALA A 127 11.49 7.03 -9.12
C ALA A 127 10.37 6.77 -10.15
N GLY A 128 10.42 7.45 -11.31
CA GLY A 128 9.52 7.19 -12.42
C GLY A 128 9.69 5.78 -13.00
N GLN A 129 10.93 5.34 -13.19
CA GLN A 129 11.27 3.99 -13.66
C GLN A 129 10.76 2.91 -12.71
N LEU A 130 10.94 3.07 -11.40
CA LEU A 130 10.43 2.14 -10.38
C LEU A 130 8.90 2.00 -10.44
N ARG A 131 8.16 3.11 -10.55
CA ARG A 131 6.70 3.08 -10.66
C ARG A 131 6.24 2.39 -11.95
N LYS A 132 6.92 2.67 -13.07
CA LYS A 132 6.64 2.00 -14.35
C LYS A 132 6.89 0.49 -14.26
N GLN A 133 7.99 0.09 -13.65
CA GLN A 133 8.32 -1.32 -13.42
C GLN A 133 7.31 -2.01 -12.52
N ALA A 134 6.87 -1.36 -11.43
CA ALA A 134 5.81 -1.89 -10.57
C ALA A 134 4.50 -2.12 -11.34
N GLY A 135 4.12 -1.17 -12.21
CA GLY A 135 2.94 -1.32 -13.09
C GLY A 135 3.04 -2.57 -13.98
N GLN A 136 4.16 -2.76 -14.66
CA GLN A 136 4.39 -3.94 -15.51
C GLN A 136 4.30 -5.26 -14.73
N LEU A 137 4.89 -5.29 -13.53
CA LEU A 137 4.85 -6.47 -12.65
C LEU A 137 3.42 -6.76 -12.14
N LEU A 138 2.62 -5.73 -11.86
CA LEU A 138 1.22 -5.92 -11.48
C LEU A 138 0.38 -6.52 -12.60
N ASP A 139 0.57 -6.04 -13.84
CA ASP A 139 -0.10 -6.57 -15.02
C ASP A 139 0.27 -8.04 -15.27
N GLU A 140 1.57 -8.36 -15.26
CA GLU A 140 2.07 -9.73 -15.40
C GLU A 140 1.49 -10.65 -14.30
N ARG A 141 1.48 -10.19 -13.05
CA ARG A 141 0.91 -10.95 -11.93
C ARG A 141 -0.59 -11.18 -12.10
N ALA A 142 -1.34 -10.20 -12.62
CA ALA A 142 -2.76 -10.34 -12.87
C ALA A 142 -3.03 -11.40 -13.94
N GLU A 143 -2.26 -11.39 -15.03
CA GLU A 143 -2.33 -12.37 -16.10
C GLU A 143 -2.02 -13.79 -15.60
N LEU A 144 -0.91 -13.98 -14.88
CA LEU A 144 -0.51 -15.27 -14.32
C LEU A 144 -1.57 -15.82 -13.35
N LYS A 145 -2.21 -14.96 -12.55
CA LYS A 145 -3.32 -15.37 -11.69
C LYS A 145 -4.55 -15.78 -12.49
N ALA A 146 -4.86 -15.11 -13.60
CA ALA A 146 -5.94 -15.50 -14.48
C ALA A 146 -5.66 -16.88 -15.10
N GLN A 147 -4.45 -17.13 -15.58
CA GLN A 147 -4.02 -18.43 -16.10
C GLN A 147 -4.10 -19.53 -15.03
N LEU A 148 -3.67 -19.25 -13.79
CA LEU A 148 -3.80 -20.18 -12.67
C LEU A 148 -5.26 -20.53 -12.38
N ARG A 149 -6.18 -19.55 -12.40
CA ARG A 149 -7.62 -19.79 -12.18
C ARG A 149 -8.20 -20.67 -13.28
N ALA A 150 -7.97 -20.31 -14.54
CA ALA A 150 -8.43 -21.10 -15.68
C ALA A 150 -7.97 -22.56 -15.58
N ARG A 151 -6.70 -22.77 -15.22
CA ARG A 151 -6.16 -24.12 -15.02
C ARG A 151 -6.76 -24.83 -13.83
N MET A 152 -7.11 -24.15 -12.74
CA MET A 152 -7.75 -24.77 -11.56
C MET A 152 -9.12 -25.37 -11.90
N ASP A 153 -9.85 -24.75 -12.84
CA ASP A 153 -11.16 -25.22 -13.29
C ASP A 153 -11.08 -26.52 -14.10
N GLU A 154 -9.90 -26.87 -14.64
CA GLU A 154 -9.66 -28.10 -15.42
C GLU A 154 -9.51 -29.38 -14.56
N GLY A 155 -9.57 -29.29 -13.22
CA GLY A 155 -9.48 -30.44 -12.30
C GLY A 155 -8.08 -30.70 -11.73
N ASN A 156 -7.84 -31.78 -10.98
CA ASN A 156 -6.58 -31.99 -10.24
C ASN A 156 -5.79 -33.22 -10.72
N SER A 157 -5.25 -33.18 -11.94
CA SER A 157 -4.28 -34.18 -12.41
C SER A 157 -2.84 -33.77 -12.11
N ASP A 158 -1.93 -34.75 -11.98
CA ASP A 158 -0.51 -34.50 -11.74
C ASP A 158 0.14 -33.65 -12.84
N ALA A 159 -0.26 -33.87 -14.10
CA ALA A 159 0.18 -33.07 -15.24
C ALA A 159 -0.25 -31.60 -15.12
N LEU A 160 -1.49 -31.33 -14.69
CA LEU A 160 -1.98 -29.97 -14.46
C LEU A 160 -1.25 -29.31 -13.29
N MET A 161 -0.98 -30.05 -12.22
CA MET A 161 -0.19 -29.54 -11.09
C MET A 161 1.22 -29.14 -11.51
N ALA A 162 1.91 -29.99 -12.29
CA ALA A 162 3.22 -29.69 -12.85
C ALA A 162 3.19 -28.41 -13.71
N ALA A 163 2.12 -28.22 -14.47
CA ALA A 163 1.93 -27.04 -15.31
C ALA A 163 1.57 -25.76 -14.51
N ARG A 164 0.93 -25.87 -13.33
CA ARG A 164 0.59 -24.74 -12.45
C ARG A 164 1.77 -24.26 -11.61
N LEU A 165 2.65 -25.18 -11.21
CA LEU A 165 3.79 -24.87 -10.34
C LEU A 165 4.65 -23.68 -10.81
N PRO A 166 5.13 -23.61 -12.08
CA PRO A 166 5.95 -22.49 -12.52
C PRO A 166 5.20 -21.14 -12.46
N LEU A 167 3.91 -21.12 -12.79
CA LEU A 167 3.08 -19.91 -12.72
C LEU A 167 2.97 -19.42 -11.27
N ALA A 168 2.72 -20.33 -10.34
CA ALA A 168 2.62 -20.00 -8.92
C ALA A 168 3.96 -19.48 -8.36
N LEU A 169 5.08 -20.09 -8.74
CA LEU A 169 6.42 -19.62 -8.36
C LEU A 169 6.70 -18.23 -8.93
N ARG A 170 6.32 -17.96 -10.18
CA ARG A 170 6.48 -16.64 -10.79
C ARG A 170 5.64 -15.58 -10.07
N VAL A 171 4.38 -15.85 -9.74
CA VAL A 171 3.53 -14.93 -8.94
C VAL A 171 4.17 -14.61 -7.58
N LYS A 172 4.78 -15.60 -6.92
CA LYS A 172 5.49 -15.40 -5.65
C LYS A 172 6.74 -14.55 -5.83
N ALA A 173 7.52 -14.78 -6.89
CA ALA A 173 8.69 -13.98 -7.22
C ALA A 173 8.33 -12.52 -7.50
N ILE A 174 7.30 -12.28 -8.33
CA ILE A 174 6.80 -10.92 -8.61
C ILE A 174 6.35 -10.22 -7.33
N THR A 175 5.70 -10.94 -6.41
CA THR A 175 5.26 -10.34 -5.14
C THR A 175 6.46 -9.80 -4.34
N ARG A 176 7.57 -10.54 -4.26
CA ARG A 176 8.80 -10.04 -3.62
C ARG A 176 9.39 -8.83 -4.35
N GLN A 177 9.43 -8.87 -5.68
CA GLN A 177 9.93 -7.74 -6.48
C GLN A 177 9.09 -6.48 -6.26
N LEU A 178 7.77 -6.62 -6.14
CA LEU A 178 6.87 -5.51 -5.81
C LEU A 178 7.14 -4.99 -4.40
N ASP A 179 7.29 -5.87 -3.41
CA ASP A 179 7.62 -5.48 -2.04
C ASP A 179 8.94 -4.67 -1.99
N ASP A 180 9.97 -5.10 -2.73
CA ASP A 180 11.25 -4.40 -2.83
C ASP A 180 11.10 -3.01 -3.48
N ILE A 181 10.32 -2.90 -4.57
CA ILE A 181 10.08 -1.62 -5.26
C ILE A 181 9.28 -0.66 -4.37
N TYR A 182 8.22 -1.13 -3.73
CA TYR A 182 7.43 -0.30 -2.83
C TYR A 182 8.23 0.11 -1.59
N GLY A 183 9.08 -0.77 -1.05
CA GLY A 183 10.02 -0.40 0.01
C GLY A 183 10.96 0.74 -0.39
N GLN A 184 11.47 0.73 -1.63
CA GLN A 184 12.29 1.83 -2.15
C GLN A 184 11.50 3.13 -2.34
N LEU A 185 10.26 3.05 -2.84
CA LEU A 185 9.40 4.21 -3.03
C LEU A 185 8.97 4.83 -1.69
N ASP A 186 8.57 4.00 -0.72
CA ASP A 186 8.22 4.45 0.64
C ASP A 186 9.43 5.12 1.32
N PHE A 187 10.63 4.56 1.15
CA PHE A 187 11.86 5.16 1.66
C PHE A 187 12.12 6.53 1.02
N LEU A 188 11.95 6.65 -0.31
CA LEU A 188 12.11 7.90 -1.03
C LEU A 188 11.11 8.96 -0.54
N ASP A 189 9.84 8.58 -0.34
CA ASP A 189 8.80 9.50 0.12
C ASP A 189 9.07 9.99 1.56
N GLN A 190 9.69 9.15 2.41
CA GLN A 190 10.04 9.50 3.79
C GLN A 190 11.33 10.33 3.92
N ASN A 191 12.34 10.04 3.09
CA ASN A 191 13.70 10.59 3.28
C ASN A 191 14.11 11.60 2.20
N GLY A 192 13.39 11.67 1.08
CA GLY A 192 13.72 12.52 -0.06
C GLY A 192 14.87 12.01 -0.94
N TYR A 193 15.38 10.80 -0.70
CA TYR A 193 16.38 10.14 -1.55
C TYR A 193 16.16 8.62 -1.63
N LEU A 194 16.67 7.97 -2.68
CA LEU A 194 16.59 6.50 -2.83
C LEU A 194 17.77 5.81 -2.13
N PRO A 195 17.57 4.62 -1.53
CA PRO A 195 18.67 3.87 -0.95
C PRO A 195 19.65 3.44 -2.05
N LEU A 196 20.95 3.59 -1.80
CA LEU A 196 21.97 3.05 -2.70
C LEU A 196 21.82 1.52 -2.68
N ALA A 197 21.88 0.89 -3.86
CA ALA A 197 21.61 -0.54 -4.05
C ALA A 197 22.57 -1.49 -3.28
N THR A 198 23.49 -0.92 -2.50
CA THR A 198 24.55 -1.59 -1.76
C THR A 198 24.39 -1.49 -0.25
N ASP A 199 23.35 -0.83 0.28
CA ASP A 199 23.11 -0.91 1.72
C ASP A 199 22.66 -2.34 2.06
N PRO A 200 23.50 -3.11 2.78
CA PRO A 200 23.28 -4.52 2.99
C PRO A 200 22.00 -4.72 3.80
N ALA A 201 21.06 -5.46 3.20
CA ALA A 201 19.85 -5.98 3.81
C ALA A 201 19.15 -4.97 4.72
N VAL A 202 18.19 -4.22 4.17
CA VAL A 202 17.12 -3.61 4.96
C VAL A 202 16.66 -4.68 5.94
N GLU A 203 17.04 -4.51 7.21
CA GLU A 203 16.72 -5.44 8.28
C GLU A 203 15.20 -5.62 8.19
N VAL A 204 14.74 -6.84 7.88
CA VAL A 204 13.31 -7.11 7.75
C VAL A 204 12.70 -6.58 9.03
N ASP A 205 11.89 -5.51 8.90
CA ASP A 205 11.37 -4.79 10.06
C ASP A 205 10.76 -5.82 11.01
N ASP A 206 11.43 -6.08 12.13
CA ASP A 206 11.03 -7.14 13.07
C ASP A 206 9.58 -6.91 13.52
N ARG A 207 9.12 -5.65 13.46
CA ARG A 207 7.74 -5.26 13.74
C ARG A 207 6.78 -5.79 12.68
N ALA A 208 7.12 -5.67 11.39
CA ALA A 208 6.36 -6.26 10.29
C ALA A 208 6.38 -7.80 10.39
N ALA A 209 7.53 -8.39 10.70
CA ALA A 209 7.65 -9.83 10.95
C ALA A 209 6.74 -10.28 12.11
N LEU A 210 6.72 -9.54 13.22
CA LEU A 210 5.86 -9.83 14.37
C LEU A 210 4.37 -9.76 14.01
N MET A 211 3.95 -8.77 13.21
CA MET A 211 2.56 -8.66 12.75
C MET A 211 2.14 -9.84 11.87
N ASN A 212 3.03 -10.30 10.99
CA ASN A 212 2.79 -11.48 10.17
C ASN A 212 2.66 -12.75 11.03
N VAL A 213 3.57 -12.96 11.98
CA VAL A 213 3.52 -14.12 12.89
C VAL A 213 2.23 -14.11 13.73
N ARG A 214 1.80 -12.96 14.25
CA ARG A 214 0.52 -12.81 14.97
C ARG A 214 -0.68 -13.26 14.11
N SER A 215 -0.66 -12.94 12.82
CA SER A 215 -1.70 -13.34 11.87
C SER A 215 -1.73 -14.86 11.68
N TYR A 216 -0.57 -15.52 11.58
CA TYR A 216 -0.50 -16.97 11.49
C TYR A 216 -0.98 -17.67 12.76
N VAL A 217 -0.57 -17.21 13.95
CA VAL A 217 -1.04 -17.75 15.24
C VAL A 217 -2.58 -17.70 15.31
N SER A 218 -3.18 -16.56 14.97
CA SER A 218 -4.64 -16.42 14.94
C SER A 218 -5.30 -17.38 13.93
N ARG A 219 -4.76 -17.48 12.72
CA ARG A 219 -5.28 -18.36 11.66
C ARG A 219 -5.21 -19.84 12.04
N TYR A 220 -4.12 -20.30 12.67
CA TYR A 220 -3.99 -21.70 13.10
C TYR A 220 -4.88 -22.02 14.31
N ARG A 221 -5.04 -21.10 15.26
CA ARG A 221 -6.03 -21.24 16.33
C ARG A 221 -7.45 -21.36 15.79
N ALA A 222 -7.80 -20.55 14.78
CA ALA A 222 -9.10 -20.65 14.10
C ALA A 222 -9.23 -21.97 13.32
N LYS A 223 -8.16 -22.43 12.66
CA LYS A 223 -8.13 -23.71 11.94
C LYS A 223 -8.44 -24.87 12.90
N LEU A 224 -7.78 -24.94 14.05
CA LEU A 224 -7.96 -26.02 15.05
C LEU A 224 -9.37 -26.15 15.64
N LYS A 225 -10.21 -25.10 15.50
CA LYS A 225 -11.63 -25.13 15.89
C LYS A 225 -12.53 -25.84 14.87
N LYS A 226 -12.04 -26.09 13.66
CA LYS A 226 -12.77 -26.81 12.61
C LYS A 226 -12.63 -28.33 12.78
N ASP A 227 -13.51 -29.07 12.14
CA ASP A 227 -13.40 -30.52 12.03
C ASP A 227 -12.24 -30.87 11.08
N LEU A 228 -11.12 -31.26 11.68
CA LEU A 228 -9.90 -31.71 10.99
C LEU A 228 -9.67 -33.18 11.28
N THR A 229 -9.04 -33.89 10.33
CA THR A 229 -8.54 -35.23 10.60
C THR A 229 -7.48 -35.20 11.71
N PRO A 230 -7.24 -36.31 12.43
CA PRO A 230 -6.24 -36.36 13.49
C PRO A 230 -4.85 -35.92 13.04
N GLU A 231 -4.43 -36.34 11.85
CA GLU A 231 -3.14 -35.98 11.25
C GLU A 231 -3.05 -34.47 10.95
N GLN A 232 -4.08 -33.89 10.33
CA GLN A 232 -4.14 -32.46 10.03
C GLN A 232 -4.16 -31.62 11.32
N ARG A 233 -4.85 -32.10 12.35
CA ARG A 233 -4.87 -31.48 13.68
C ARG A 233 -3.47 -31.48 14.30
N GLN A 234 -2.77 -32.61 14.27
CA GLN A 234 -1.40 -32.72 14.79
C GLN A 234 -0.43 -31.78 14.07
N SER A 235 -0.48 -31.75 12.73
CA SER A 235 0.33 -30.82 11.94
C SER A 235 0.02 -29.36 12.25
N ALA A 236 -1.26 -29.00 12.40
CA ALA A 236 -1.67 -27.64 12.76
C ALA A 236 -1.22 -27.24 14.18
N VAL A 237 -1.20 -28.16 15.14
CA VAL A 237 -0.67 -27.93 16.50
C VAL A 237 0.83 -27.67 16.47
N GLN A 238 1.60 -28.46 15.72
CA GLN A 238 3.05 -28.28 15.61
C GLN A 238 3.41 -26.92 15.01
N LEU A 239 2.74 -26.52 13.91
CA LEU A 239 2.96 -25.21 13.30
C LEU A 239 2.55 -24.06 14.21
N LEU A 240 1.46 -24.21 14.97
CA LEU A 240 1.06 -23.21 15.96
C LEU A 240 2.14 -23.00 17.02
N GLN A 241 2.70 -24.08 17.57
CA GLN A 241 3.77 -24.02 18.56
C GLN A 241 5.02 -23.31 18.01
N GLN A 242 5.41 -23.62 16.76
CA GLN A 242 6.53 -22.95 16.09
C GLN A 242 6.31 -21.44 15.97
N TYR A 243 5.13 -21.02 15.49
CA TYR A 243 4.81 -19.59 15.37
C TYR A 243 4.70 -18.88 16.72
N GLU A 244 4.21 -19.55 17.76
CA GLU A 244 4.17 -18.98 19.11
C GLU A 244 5.57 -18.75 19.68
N ALA A 245 6.50 -19.68 19.47
CA ALA A 245 7.91 -19.50 19.85
C ALA A 245 8.59 -18.36 19.07
N GLU A 246 8.36 -18.28 17.76
CA GLU A 246 8.89 -17.18 16.94
C GLU A 246 8.32 -15.83 17.36
N LYS A 247 7.02 -15.78 17.66
CA LYS A 247 6.36 -14.57 18.18
C LYS A 247 7.04 -14.08 19.45
N GLN A 248 7.28 -14.98 20.42
CA GLN A 248 7.96 -14.63 21.67
C GLN A 248 9.38 -14.13 21.44
N ARG A 249 10.13 -14.76 20.52
CA ARG A 249 11.48 -14.32 20.13
C ARG A 249 11.47 -12.88 19.59
N LEU A 250 10.53 -12.57 18.68
CA LEU A 250 10.39 -11.22 18.11
C LEU A 250 9.91 -10.21 19.15
N GLU A 251 8.98 -10.58 20.04
CA GLU A 251 8.53 -9.71 21.12
C GLU A 251 9.66 -9.38 22.10
N LEU A 252 10.52 -10.35 22.44
CA LEU A 252 11.71 -10.10 23.26
C LEU A 252 12.76 -9.24 22.56
N LYS A 253 12.91 -9.36 21.23
CA LYS A 253 13.85 -8.54 20.44
C LYS A 253 13.37 -7.09 20.35
N LEU A 254 12.08 -6.87 20.07
CA LEU A 254 11.49 -5.54 19.87
C LEU A 254 11.18 -4.81 21.18
N TYR A 255 10.73 -5.56 22.17
CA TYR A 255 10.39 -5.09 23.51
C TYR A 255 11.22 -5.91 24.48
N PRO A 256 12.56 -5.75 24.50
CA PRO A 256 13.34 -6.27 25.60
C PRO A 256 12.64 -5.73 26.83
N LYS A 257 12.18 -6.62 27.72
CA LYS A 257 11.59 -6.18 28.97
C LYS A 257 12.64 -5.27 29.58
N HIS A 258 12.44 -3.96 29.49
CA HIS A 258 13.07 -3.07 30.41
C HIS A 258 12.60 -3.63 31.74
N ASP A 259 13.52 -4.12 32.54
CA ASP A 259 13.28 -4.40 33.95
C ASP A 259 12.95 -3.04 34.60
N SER A 260 11.81 -2.47 34.23
CA SER A 260 11.22 -1.30 34.84
C SER A 260 10.68 -1.78 36.17
N HIS A 261 11.62 -1.82 37.12
CA HIS A 261 11.36 -1.64 38.53
C HIS A 261 10.35 -2.62 39.12
N SER A 262 10.74 -3.89 39.19
CA SER A 262 10.48 -4.70 40.39
C SER A 262 11.53 -4.40 41.47
N THR A 263 11.91 -3.13 41.64
CA THR A 263 12.77 -2.61 42.70
C THR A 263 12.01 -1.45 43.32
N GLY A 264 11.44 -1.64 44.51
CA GLY A 264 10.92 -0.52 45.31
C GLY A 264 9.44 -0.56 45.70
N GLN A 265 8.87 -1.72 45.98
CA GLN A 265 7.92 -1.80 47.10
C GLN A 265 8.45 -2.83 48.09
N GLN A 266 9.56 -2.48 48.75
CA GLN A 266 9.75 -2.93 50.12
C GLN A 266 8.55 -2.37 50.89
N ALA A 267 7.64 -3.27 51.22
CA ALA A 267 6.61 -3.02 52.21
C ALA A 267 7.30 -2.53 53.49
N GLU A 268 7.19 -1.23 53.77
CA GLU A 268 7.30 -0.76 55.14
C GLU A 268 6.20 -1.47 55.92
N ALA A 269 6.64 -2.45 56.71
CA ALA A 269 5.84 -3.07 57.74
C ALA A 269 5.45 -1.98 58.75
N GLY A 270 4.30 -1.35 58.51
CA GLY A 270 3.67 -0.46 59.47
C GLY A 270 3.41 -1.22 60.78
N PRO A 271 3.79 -0.66 61.94
CA PRO A 271 3.76 -1.37 63.20
C PRO A 271 2.32 -1.67 63.65
N ASN A 272 2.18 -2.91 64.10
CA ASN A 272 1.07 -3.51 64.82
C ASN A 272 0.47 -2.52 65.85
N HIS A 273 -0.75 -2.05 65.64
CA HIS A 273 -1.50 -1.29 66.64
C HIS A 273 -2.39 -2.27 67.41
N PRO A 274 -2.09 -2.60 68.69
CA PRO A 274 -2.97 -3.42 69.50
C PRO A 274 -4.14 -2.55 70.00
N ASP A 275 -5.37 -2.94 69.63
CA ASP A 275 -6.58 -2.36 70.22
C ASP A 275 -6.71 -2.75 71.70
N PRO A 276 -6.92 -1.79 72.62
CA PRO A 276 -7.26 -2.08 73.99
C PRO A 276 -8.79 -1.97 74.23
N PHE A 277 -9.42 -3.14 74.43
CA PHE A 277 -10.58 -3.39 75.32
C PHE A 277 -11.90 -2.60 75.11
N PRO A 278 -13.02 -2.98 75.77
CA PRO A 278 -13.31 -4.21 76.52
C PRO A 278 -14.42 -5.09 75.92
#